data_AF-A0A1F1USL4-F1
#
_entry.id   AF-A0A1F1USL4-F1
#
_cell.length_a   1.000
_cell.length_b   1.000
_cell.length_c   1.000
_cell.angle_alpha   90.00
_cell.angle_beta   90.00
_cell.angle_gamma   90.00
#
_symmetry.space_group_name_H-M   'P 1'
#
loop_
_entity.id
_entity.type
_entity.pdbx_description
1 polymer ?
#
loop_
_entity_poly.entity_id
_entity_poly.type
_entity_poly.pdbx_seq_one_letter_code
_entity_poly.pdbx_strand_id
1 'polypeptide(L)'
;MKAVLTRVTNASVTVDGEVVGAIDCEATGGILALVGAGREDSDDAWETVARKIAELRILEGEKSVVDAQAPVLLVSQFTLMGRTAKGRRPSWSDAAPADEAAPIIEKIAVYLRDRGITVAEGKFGAHMKVQSINDGPFTVIVEA
;
A
#
# COMPACT_ATOMS: atom_id res chain seq x y z
N MET A 1 1.71 -0.38 -12.58
CA MET A 1 1.17 -0.37 -11.21
C MET A 1 1.70 0.85 -10.47
N LYS A 2 0.97 1.40 -9.49
CA LYS A 2 1.51 2.45 -8.61
C LYS A 2 1.25 2.17 -7.16
N ALA A 3 2.19 2.56 -6.31
CA ALA A 3 2.02 2.60 -4.87
C ALA A 3 2.46 3.94 -4.30
N VAL A 4 1.76 4.40 -3.27
CA VAL A 4 2.22 5.48 -2.39
C VAL A 4 2.61 4.83 -1.07
N LEU A 5 3.90 4.92 -0.73
CA LEU A 5 4.45 4.37 0.49
C LEU A 5 4.73 5.52 1.44
N THR A 6 4.18 5.42 2.65
CA THR A 6 4.37 6.42 3.69
C THR A 6 4.90 5.77 4.93
N ARG A 7 5.97 6.34 5.50
CA ARG A 7 6.48 5.92 6.80
C ARG A 7 5.52 6.35 7.90
N VAL A 8 5.19 5.44 8.79
CA VAL A 8 4.23 5.67 9.88
C VAL A 8 4.74 5.11 11.20
N THR A 9 4.32 5.71 12.31
CA THR A 9 4.46 5.11 13.66
C THR A 9 3.21 4.32 14.05
N ASN A 10 2.06 4.66 13.48
CA ASN A 10 0.79 3.95 13.64
C ASN A 10 -0.06 4.13 12.38
N ALA A 11 -0.80 3.10 11.97
CA ALA A 11 -1.85 3.24 10.98
C ALA A 11 -2.96 2.19 11.17
N SER A 12 -4.19 2.52 10.80
CA SER A 12 -5.33 1.60 10.87
C SER A 12 -6.37 1.84 9.79
N VAL A 13 -7.18 0.82 9.54
CA VAL A 13 -8.32 0.84 8.65
C VAL A 13 -9.57 0.45 9.43
N THR A 14 -10.61 1.28 9.31
CA THR A 14 -11.93 1.02 9.88
C THR A 14 -12.98 0.88 8.78
N VAL A 15 -13.88 -0.10 8.92
CA VAL A 15 -15.07 -0.30 8.07
C VAL A 15 -16.27 -0.39 9.00
N ASP A 16 -17.32 0.39 8.75
CA ASP A 16 -18.56 0.40 9.54
C ASP A 16 -18.35 0.57 11.07
N GLY A 17 -17.26 1.24 11.46
CA GLY A 17 -16.90 1.48 12.86
C GLY A 17 -15.99 0.41 13.49
N GLU A 18 -15.69 -0.67 12.77
CA GLU A 18 -14.83 -1.76 13.24
C GLU A 18 -13.44 -1.69 12.60
N VAL A 19 -12.40 -1.88 13.40
CA VAL A 19 -11.01 -1.94 12.93
C VAL A 19 -10.80 -3.29 12.23
N VAL A 20 -10.53 -3.24 10.93
CA VAL A 20 -10.29 -4.44 10.10
C VAL A 20 -8.80 -4.75 9.90
N GLY A 21 -7.95 -3.76 10.12
CA GLY A 21 -6.50 -3.90 10.07
C GLY A 21 -5.82 -2.72 10.74
N ALA A 22 -4.72 -2.99 11.46
CA ALA A 22 -3.94 -1.96 12.14
C ALA A 22 -2.49 -2.40 12.29
N ILE A 23 -1.60 -1.41 12.32
CA ILE A 23 -0.20 -1.54 12.69
C ILE A 23 0.12 -0.49 13.76
N ASP A 24 0.80 -0.94 14.81
CA ASP A 24 1.39 -0.09 15.84
C ASP A 24 2.89 -0.40 15.89
N CYS A 25 3.70 0.59 15.59
CA CYS A 25 5.09 0.39 15.21
C CYS A 25 6.01 1.55 15.65
N GLU A 26 5.79 2.13 16.83
CA GLU A 26 6.69 3.15 17.39
C GLU A 26 8.16 2.68 17.47
N ALA A 27 8.40 1.40 17.73
CA ALA A 27 9.75 0.87 17.92
C ALA A 27 10.53 0.66 16.61
N THR A 28 9.86 0.27 15.52
CA THR A 28 10.50 -0.11 14.25
C THR A 28 10.22 0.89 13.12
N GLY A 29 9.22 1.77 13.31
CA GLY A 29 8.48 2.34 12.20
C GLY A 29 7.69 1.27 11.44
N GLY A 30 6.86 1.72 10.50
CA GLY A 30 6.10 0.86 9.60
C GLY A 30 5.77 1.58 8.31
N ILE A 31 5.12 0.89 7.38
CA ILE A 31 4.70 1.45 6.10
C ILE A 31 3.19 1.34 5.94
N LEU A 32 2.54 2.48 5.67
CA LEU A 32 1.24 2.49 5.00
C LEU A 32 1.49 2.41 3.49
N ALA A 33 1.05 1.32 2.86
CA ALA A 33 1.17 1.10 1.42
C ALA A 33 -0.22 1.21 0.77
N LEU A 34 -0.46 2.35 0.10
CA LEU A 34 -1.63 2.51 -0.77
C LEU A 34 -1.26 2.01 -2.17
N VAL A 35 -1.92 0.96 -2.66
CA VAL A 35 -1.53 0.29 -3.93
C VAL A 35 -2.68 0.32 -4.93
N GLY A 36 -2.43 0.81 -6.14
CA GLY A 36 -3.37 0.82 -7.24
C GLY A 36 -2.86 0.00 -8.44
N ALA A 37 -3.70 -0.92 -8.91
CA ALA A 37 -3.49 -1.67 -10.14
C ALA A 37 -4.11 -0.95 -11.35
N GLY A 38 -3.36 -0.88 -12.43
CA GLY A 38 -3.76 -0.32 -13.72
C GLY A 38 -4.10 -1.40 -14.75
N ARG A 39 -4.89 -1.04 -15.76
CA ARG A 39 -5.31 -1.96 -16.84
C ARG A 39 -4.17 -2.41 -17.74
N GLU A 40 -3.16 -1.55 -17.89
CA GLU A 40 -2.01 -1.75 -18.77
C GLU A 40 -0.76 -2.15 -17.98
N ASP A 41 -0.94 -2.52 -16.70
CA ASP A 41 0.14 -3.05 -15.88
C ASP A 41 0.67 -4.35 -16.51
N SER A 42 1.99 -4.52 -16.54
CA SER A 42 2.60 -5.79 -16.95
C SER A 42 2.32 -6.88 -15.91
N ASP A 43 2.37 -8.14 -16.35
CA ASP A 43 2.13 -9.31 -15.50
C ASP A 43 3.07 -9.40 -14.27
N ASP A 44 4.24 -8.76 -14.34
CA ASP A 44 5.27 -8.70 -13.30
C ASP A 44 5.29 -7.39 -12.49
N ALA A 45 4.41 -6.43 -12.81
CA ALA A 45 4.36 -5.13 -12.13
C ALA A 45 4.09 -5.28 -10.62
N TRP A 46 3.23 -6.23 -10.25
CA TRP A 46 2.89 -6.52 -8.85
C TRP A 46 4.10 -7.02 -8.06
N GLU A 47 4.96 -7.84 -8.67
CA GLU A 47 6.16 -8.37 -8.02
C GLU A 47 7.18 -7.26 -7.79
N THR A 48 7.34 -6.37 -8.78
CA THR A 48 8.18 -5.18 -8.64
C THR A 48 7.73 -4.30 -7.49
N VAL A 49 6.43 -4.01 -7.38
CA VAL A 49 5.87 -3.21 -6.28
C VAL A 49 6.03 -3.92 -4.94
N ALA A 50 5.70 -5.21 -4.84
CA ALA A 50 5.83 -5.99 -3.60
C ALA A 50 7.29 -6.02 -3.10
N ARG A 51 8.23 -6.25 -4.01
CA ARG A 51 9.66 -6.21 -3.72
C ARG A 51 10.10 -4.84 -3.22
N LYS A 52 9.63 -3.76 -3.85
CA LYS A 52 9.96 -2.39 -3.45
C LYS A 52 9.37 -2.03 -2.08
N ILE A 53 8.17 -2.49 -1.75
CA ILE A 53 7.60 -2.34 -0.41
C ILE A 53 8.52 -2.99 0.63
N ALA A 54 8.99 -4.20 0.37
CA ALA A 54 9.84 -4.95 1.29
C ALA A 54 11.26 -4.38 1.44
N GLU A 55 11.87 -3.91 0.34
CA GLU A 55 13.32 -3.68 0.25
C GLU A 55 13.76 -2.21 0.19
N LEU A 56 12.85 -1.27 -0.05
CA LEU A 56 13.25 0.14 -0.07
C LEU A 56 13.74 0.59 1.31
N ARG A 57 14.93 1.20 1.33
CA ARG A 57 15.64 1.67 2.54
C ARG A 57 15.10 3.02 3.04
N ILE A 58 13.80 3.07 3.33
CA ILE A 58 13.05 4.31 3.64
C ILE A 58 12.68 4.46 5.11
N LEU A 59 12.98 3.47 5.96
CA LEU A 59 12.85 3.58 7.41
C LEU A 59 14.07 4.26 8.02
N GLU A 60 14.00 4.58 9.31
CA GLU A 60 15.10 5.21 10.03
C GLU A 60 16.40 4.38 9.93
N GLY A 61 17.53 5.09 9.81
CA GLY A 61 18.83 4.45 9.61
C GLY A 61 18.99 3.80 8.24
N GLU A 62 18.22 4.24 7.24
CA GLU A 62 18.21 3.67 5.88
C GLU A 62 17.96 2.16 5.89
N LYS A 63 17.02 1.70 6.71
CA LYS A 63 16.59 0.31 6.76
C LYS A 63 15.40 0.07 5.85
N SER A 64 15.32 -1.14 5.29
CA SER A 64 14.11 -1.62 4.63
C SER A 64 13.12 -2.20 5.64
N VAL A 65 11.90 -2.50 5.17
CA VAL A 65 10.88 -3.20 5.97
C VAL A 65 11.41 -4.56 6.44
N VAL A 66 12.11 -5.29 5.55
CA VAL A 66 12.73 -6.58 5.90
C VAL A 66 13.85 -6.39 6.92
N ASP A 67 14.74 -5.41 6.75
CA ASP A 67 15.87 -5.19 7.67
C ASP A 67 15.41 -4.80 9.09
N ALA A 68 14.32 -4.03 9.18
CA ALA A 68 13.76 -3.57 10.45
C ALA A 68 12.73 -4.53 11.05
N GLN A 69 12.33 -5.58 10.31
CA GLN A 69 11.17 -6.41 10.65
C GLN A 69 9.92 -5.57 10.93
N ALA A 70 9.77 -4.47 10.18
CA ALA A 70 8.69 -3.51 10.36
C ALA A 70 7.38 -4.06 9.77
N PRO A 71 6.21 -3.69 10.32
CA PRO A 71 4.93 -4.09 9.76
C PRO A 71 4.51 -3.20 8.59
N VAL A 72 3.65 -3.74 7.74
CA VAL A 72 3.03 -3.04 6.60
C VAL A 72 1.51 -3.06 6.75
N LEU A 73 0.88 -1.92 6.55
CA LEU A 73 -0.56 -1.81 6.32
C LEU A 73 -0.82 -1.65 4.82
N LEU A 74 -1.31 -2.70 4.18
CA LEU A 74 -1.58 -2.75 2.75
C LEU A 74 -3.04 -2.40 2.46
N VAL A 75 -3.28 -1.37 1.64
CA VAL A 75 -4.63 -0.91 1.30
C VAL A 75 -4.75 -0.70 -0.20
N SER A 76 -5.75 -1.33 -0.81
CA SER A 76 -6.09 -1.08 -2.22
C SER A 76 -6.56 0.36 -2.45
N GLN A 77 -5.96 1.07 -3.40
CA GLN A 77 -6.25 2.47 -3.71
C GLN A 77 -6.30 2.70 -5.22
N PHE A 78 -7.41 2.30 -5.87
CA PHE A 78 -7.58 2.43 -7.33
C PHE A 78 -7.47 3.89 -7.83
N THR A 79 -7.75 4.87 -6.97
CA THR A 79 -7.69 6.29 -7.34
C THR A 79 -6.27 6.77 -7.64
N LEU A 80 -5.23 5.99 -7.34
CA LEU A 80 -3.87 6.27 -7.80
C LEU A 80 -3.75 6.20 -9.34
N MET A 81 -4.67 5.51 -10.02
CA MET A 81 -4.78 5.51 -11.48
C MET A 81 -5.65 6.65 -12.02
N GLY A 82 -5.94 7.66 -11.19
CA GLY A 82 -6.78 8.80 -11.57
C GLY A 82 -6.09 9.76 -12.54
N ARG A 83 -6.70 9.98 -13.71
CA ARG A 83 -6.32 11.08 -14.60
C ARG A 83 -6.94 12.37 -14.12
N THR A 84 -6.10 13.36 -13.81
CA THR A 84 -6.52 14.68 -13.29
C THR A 84 -6.17 15.84 -14.23
N ALA A 85 -5.57 15.56 -15.40
CA ALA A 85 -5.06 16.60 -16.30
C ALA A 85 -6.15 17.45 -17.00
N LYS A 86 -7.40 16.98 -17.07
CA LYS A 86 -8.50 17.66 -17.76
C LYS A 86 -9.73 17.79 -16.86
N GLY A 87 -10.33 18.98 -16.83
CA GLY A 87 -11.56 19.25 -16.08
C GLY A 87 -11.35 19.32 -14.56
N ARG A 88 -12.44 19.15 -13.80
CA ARG A 88 -12.42 19.17 -12.32
C ARG A 88 -12.76 17.83 -11.67
N ARG A 89 -13.12 16.81 -12.46
CA ARG A 89 -13.48 15.47 -11.99
C ARG A 89 -12.42 14.49 -12.49
N PRO A 90 -11.75 13.74 -11.60
CA PRO A 90 -10.82 12.70 -12.03
C PRO A 90 -11.54 11.63 -12.87
N SER A 91 -10.81 11.07 -13.84
CA SER A 91 -11.21 9.87 -14.57
C SER A 91 -10.45 8.66 -14.04
N TRP A 92 -11.13 7.53 -13.93
CA TRP A 92 -10.56 6.26 -13.45
C TRP A 92 -10.40 5.24 -14.58
N SER A 93 -10.36 5.70 -15.83
CA SER A 93 -10.26 4.86 -17.03
C SER A 93 -9.09 3.89 -17.02
N ASP A 94 -8.02 4.23 -16.29
CA ASP A 94 -6.76 3.50 -16.28
C ASP A 94 -6.72 2.48 -15.14
N ALA A 95 -7.66 2.54 -14.19
CA ALA A 95 -7.75 1.59 -13.09
C ALA A 95 -8.22 0.22 -13.59
N ALA A 96 -7.55 -0.83 -13.11
CA ALA A 96 -7.99 -2.20 -13.32
C ALA A 96 -9.38 -2.43 -12.69
N PRO A 97 -10.25 -3.26 -13.32
CA PRO A 97 -11.48 -3.75 -12.71
C PRO A 97 -11.25 -4.43 -11.35
N ALA A 98 -12.28 -4.46 -10.51
CA ALA A 98 -12.19 -4.98 -9.14
C ALA A 98 -11.82 -6.47 -9.08
N ASP A 99 -12.36 -7.27 -10.00
CA ASP A 99 -12.12 -8.71 -10.15
C ASP A 99 -10.71 -9.04 -10.65
N GLU A 100 -10.08 -8.12 -11.39
CA GLU A 100 -8.66 -8.23 -11.79
C GLU A 100 -7.72 -7.72 -10.68
N ALA A 101 -8.09 -6.63 -10.00
CA ALA A 101 -7.24 -5.99 -9.00
C ALA A 101 -7.20 -6.75 -7.67
N ALA A 102 -8.31 -7.35 -7.20
CA ALA A 102 -8.34 -8.03 -5.91
C ALA A 102 -7.33 -9.19 -5.80
N PRO A 103 -7.21 -10.11 -6.78
CA PRO A 103 -6.19 -11.16 -6.77
C PRO A 103 -4.75 -10.61 -6.77
N ILE A 104 -4.53 -9.45 -7.39
CA ILE A 104 -3.22 -8.81 -7.45
C ILE A 104 -2.81 -8.27 -6.08
N ILE A 105 -3.72 -7.62 -5.36
CA ILE A 105 -3.45 -7.13 -4.00
C ILE A 105 -3.16 -8.30 -3.05
N GLU A 106 -3.92 -9.40 -3.17
CA GLU A 106 -3.67 -10.63 -2.40
C GLU A 106 -2.27 -11.20 -2.68
N LYS A 107 -1.83 -11.27 -3.95
CA LYS A 107 -0.47 -11.71 -4.30
C LYS A 107 0.61 -10.87 -3.61
N ILE A 108 0.41 -9.55 -3.54
CA ILE A 108 1.35 -8.66 -2.83
C ILE A 108 1.36 -9.00 -1.33
N ALA A 109 0.19 -9.17 -0.71
CA ALA A 109 0.10 -9.52 0.71
C ALA A 109 0.79 -10.85 1.03
N VAL A 110 0.52 -11.89 0.23
CA VAL A 110 1.17 -13.20 0.36
C VAL A 110 2.68 -13.09 0.18
N TYR A 111 3.14 -12.41 -0.87
CA TYR A 111 4.57 -12.22 -1.14
C TYR A 111 5.30 -11.56 0.04
N LEU A 112 4.68 -10.53 0.65
CA LEU A 112 5.26 -9.86 1.81
C LEU A 112 5.30 -10.79 3.04
N ARG A 113 4.23 -11.54 3.29
CA ARG A 113 4.15 -12.52 4.39
C ARG A 113 5.17 -13.64 4.25
N ASP A 114 5.39 -14.14 3.05
CA ASP A 114 6.39 -15.19 2.75
C ASP A 114 7.82 -14.74 3.06
N ARG A 115 8.05 -13.43 3.15
CA ARG A 115 9.32 -12.82 3.57
C ARG A 115 9.40 -12.53 5.08
N GLY A 116 8.43 -13.03 5.86
CA GLY A 116 8.36 -12.84 7.31
C GLY A 116 7.82 -11.47 7.75
N ILE A 117 7.28 -10.67 6.84
CA ILE A 117 6.75 -9.35 7.16
C ILE A 117 5.37 -9.49 7.78
N THR A 118 5.11 -8.76 8.87
CA THR A 118 3.76 -8.64 9.42
C THR A 118 2.94 -7.72 8.51
N VAL A 119 1.89 -8.27 7.88
CA VAL A 119 1.03 -7.55 6.94
C VAL A 119 -0.40 -7.49 7.48
N ALA A 120 -0.81 -6.28 7.86
CA ALA A 120 -2.22 -5.95 8.07
C ALA A 120 -2.81 -5.41 6.76
N GLU A 121 -4.11 -5.58 6.58
CA GLU A 121 -4.79 -5.22 5.34
C GLU A 121 -6.05 -4.39 5.60
N GLY A 122 -6.46 -3.63 4.58
CA GLY A 122 -7.83 -3.10 4.52
C GLY A 122 -8.85 -4.19 4.14
N LYS A 123 -10.06 -3.75 3.78
CA LYS A 123 -11.09 -4.63 3.21
C LYS A 123 -11.39 -4.19 1.78
N PHE A 124 -10.93 -4.98 0.80
CA PHE A 124 -11.09 -4.66 -0.62
C PHE A 124 -12.56 -4.38 -0.97
N GLY A 125 -12.80 -3.33 -1.75
CA GLY A 125 -14.15 -2.94 -2.19
C GLY A 125 -15.04 -2.31 -1.11
N ALA A 126 -14.61 -2.28 0.16
CA ALA A 126 -15.35 -1.60 1.22
C ALA A 126 -15.05 -0.10 1.26
N HIS A 127 -16.01 0.68 1.78
CA HIS A 127 -15.75 2.07 2.14
C HIS A 127 -14.93 2.11 3.44
N MET A 128 -13.66 2.47 3.31
CA MET A 128 -12.69 2.46 4.39
C MET A 128 -12.41 3.86 4.92
N LYS A 129 -12.22 3.97 6.25
CA LYS A 129 -11.56 5.12 6.87
C LYS A 129 -10.14 4.69 7.24
N VAL A 130 -9.14 5.32 6.61
CA VAL A 130 -7.72 5.06 6.88
C VAL A 130 -7.20 6.17 7.78
N GLN A 131 -6.61 5.81 8.91
CA GLN A 131 -5.91 6.73 9.81
C GLN A 131 -4.43 6.37 9.84
N SER A 132 -3.56 7.37 9.86
CA SER A 132 -2.12 7.17 10.02
C SER A 132 -1.47 8.35 10.72
N ILE A 133 -0.39 8.07 11.46
CA ILE A 133 0.55 9.07 11.95
C ILE A 133 1.79 8.95 11.08
N ASN A 134 1.92 9.87 10.12
CA ASN A 134 3.04 9.87 9.18
C ASN A 134 4.28 10.40 9.88
N ASP A 135 5.35 9.61 9.87
CA ASP A 135 6.59 9.92 10.53
C ASP A 135 7.62 10.50 9.54
N GLY A 136 8.13 11.69 9.85
CA GLY A 136 8.97 12.53 8.97
C GLY A 136 8.34 13.89 8.64
N PRO A 137 7.28 13.97 7.79
CA PRO A 137 6.72 12.87 7.02
C PRO A 137 7.63 12.48 5.84
N PHE A 138 7.78 11.18 5.63
CA PHE A 138 8.47 10.60 4.48
C PHE A 138 7.47 9.82 3.61
N THR A 139 7.29 10.24 2.36
CA THR A 139 6.38 9.62 1.40
C THR A 139 7.04 9.50 0.04
N VAL A 140 6.94 8.32 -0.58
CA VAL A 140 7.48 8.05 -1.92
C VAL A 140 6.42 7.39 -2.80
N ILE A 141 6.55 7.62 -4.11
CA ILE A 141 5.77 6.94 -5.12
C ILE A 141 6.64 5.85 -5.73
N VAL A 142 6.08 4.65 -5.86
CA VAL A 142 6.68 3.52 -6.56
C VAL A 142 5.83 3.22 -7.79
N GLU A 143 6.45 3.11 -8.95
CA GLU A 143 5.80 2.77 -10.21
C GLU A 143 6.51 1.57 -10.85
N ALA A 144 5.74 0.71 -11.50
CA ALA A 144 6.19 -0.45 -12.27
C ALA A 144 5.40 -0.50 -13.59
#